data_AF-X6LJS2-F1
#
_entry.id   AF-X6LJS2-F1
#
_cell.length_a   1.000
_cell.length_b   1.000
_cell.length_c   1.000
_cell.angle_alpha   90.00
_cell.angle_beta   90.00
_cell.angle_gamma   90.00
#
_symmetry.space_group_name_H-M   'P 1'
#
loop_
_entity.id
_entity.type
_entity.pdbx_description
1 polymer ?
#
loop_
_entity_poly.entity_id
_entity_poly.type
_entity_poly.pdbx_seq_one_letter_code
_entity_poly.pdbx_strand_id
1 'polypeptide(L)'
;MNGFIDRDNAKSIAKIALQLNERQLNKVFEFLMSGEIHIYIDEANILATISSQLRGKYLDNAFQYLLHRFPLYFYSVYYDATQFIMTLKEEQLDDVFKCVIGRLSNEKENDDILIQCVKLIGNFSMKWNERQLIDAFNSLIDIFNDIDSSYSDFRDVYNAIAAITVKLPGRQFDGAFNYLISRLELRRDWMKNK
;
A
#
# COMPACT_ATOMS: atom_id res chain seq x y z
N MET A 1 -1.67 -4.42 -36.52
CA MET A 1 -1.36 -5.56 -35.63
C MET A 1 -1.66 -5.08 -34.23
N ASN A 2 -2.72 -5.59 -33.59
CA ASN A 2 -3.01 -5.23 -32.21
C ASN A 2 -1.94 -5.86 -31.33
N GLY A 3 -1.06 -5.01 -30.80
CA GLY A 3 0.09 -5.39 -29.98
C GLY A 3 -0.36 -5.90 -28.62
N PHE A 4 -0.85 -7.14 -28.57
CA PHE A 4 -1.06 -7.83 -27.30
C PHE A 4 0.26 -8.47 -26.89
N ILE A 5 0.86 -8.00 -25.79
CA ILE A 5 1.77 -8.85 -25.03
C ILE A 5 0.88 -9.86 -24.31
N ASP A 6 0.93 -11.12 -24.74
CA ASP A 6 0.33 -12.20 -23.97
C ASP A 6 0.90 -12.23 -22.55
N ARG A 7 0.09 -12.60 -21.56
CA ARG A 7 0.46 -12.64 -20.14
C ARG A 7 1.78 -13.39 -19.90
N ASP A 8 2.00 -14.46 -20.66
CA ASP A 8 3.20 -15.29 -20.60
C ASP A 8 4.43 -14.58 -21.19
N ASN A 9 4.25 -13.69 -22.17
CA ASN A 9 5.29 -12.81 -22.67
C ASN A 9 5.67 -11.75 -21.63
N ALA A 10 4.70 -11.14 -20.95
CA ALA A 10 4.99 -10.18 -19.86
C ALA A 10 5.81 -10.85 -18.75
N LYS A 11 5.38 -12.03 -18.29
CA LYS A 11 6.14 -12.82 -17.30
C LYS A 11 7.55 -13.17 -17.77
N SER A 12 7.71 -13.52 -19.03
CA SER A 12 9.02 -13.82 -19.63
C SER A 12 9.91 -12.58 -19.66
N ILE A 13 9.37 -11.41 -20.04
CA ILE A 13 10.07 -10.13 -20.00
C ILE A 13 10.48 -9.79 -18.57
N ALA A 14 9.61 -9.96 -17.58
CA ALA A 14 9.91 -9.75 -16.16
C ALA A 14 11.13 -10.57 -15.71
N LYS A 15 11.16 -11.85 -16.07
CA LYS A 15 12.23 -12.78 -15.73
C LYS A 15 13.55 -12.41 -16.40
N ILE A 16 13.50 -12.01 -17.67
CA ILE A 16 14.68 -11.62 -18.44
C ILE A 16 15.20 -10.25 -18.00
N ALA A 17 14.31 -9.33 -17.59
CA ALA A 17 14.67 -7.97 -17.18
C ALA A 17 15.76 -7.94 -16.11
N LEU A 18 15.74 -8.90 -15.17
CA LEU A 18 16.77 -9.05 -14.13
C LEU A 18 18.19 -9.31 -14.66
N GLN A 19 18.32 -9.71 -15.93
CA GLN A 19 19.60 -10.03 -16.59
C GLN A 19 19.97 -9.01 -17.68
N LEU A 20 19.11 -8.03 -17.95
CA LEU A 20 19.33 -7.02 -18.99
C LEU A 20 20.30 -5.95 -18.51
N ASN A 21 21.09 -5.41 -19.45
CA ASN A 21 21.86 -4.20 -19.18
C ASN A 21 20.98 -2.94 -19.27
N GLU A 22 21.49 -1.82 -18.77
CA GLU A 22 20.77 -0.54 -18.71
C GLU A 22 20.18 -0.11 -20.07
N ARG A 23 20.93 -0.27 -21.17
CA ARG A 23 20.47 0.10 -22.52
C ARG A 23 19.27 -0.76 -22.96
N GLN A 24 19.25 -2.04 -22.59
CA GLN A 24 18.15 -2.95 -22.89
C GLN A 24 16.94 -2.66 -21.99
N LEU A 25 17.17 -2.43 -20.70
CA LEU A 25 16.12 -2.04 -19.74
C LEU A 25 15.41 -0.76 -20.17
N ASN A 26 16.14 0.25 -20.64
CA ASN A 26 15.56 1.50 -21.14
C ASN A 26 14.59 1.27 -22.29
N LYS A 27 14.91 0.38 -23.23
CA LYS A 27 14.00 0.04 -24.34
C LYS A 27 12.73 -0.64 -23.86
N VAL A 28 12.84 -1.56 -22.91
CA VAL A 28 11.66 -2.22 -22.32
C VAL A 28 10.81 -1.21 -21.56
N PHE A 29 11.45 -0.31 -20.80
CA PHE A 29 10.76 0.75 -20.08
C PHE A 29 9.97 1.69 -21.00
N GLU A 30 10.60 2.22 -22.05
CA GLU A 30 9.95 3.10 -23.03
C GLU A 30 8.75 2.41 -23.69
N PHE A 31 8.90 1.11 -23.99
CA PHE A 31 7.82 0.31 -24.56
C PHE A 31 6.64 0.12 -23.58
N LEU A 32 6.90 -0.13 -22.30
CA LEU A 32 5.83 -0.24 -21.28
C LEU A 32 5.12 1.12 -21.06
N MET A 33 5.88 2.21 -21.12
CA MET A 33 5.34 3.57 -20.90
C MET A 33 4.54 4.10 -22.09
N SER A 34 4.70 3.56 -23.30
CA SER A 34 3.95 4.03 -24.49
C SER A 34 2.44 3.81 -24.34
N GLY A 35 2.01 2.89 -23.46
CA GLY A 35 0.61 2.67 -23.15
C GLY A 35 -0.21 2.13 -24.33
N GLU A 36 0.45 1.64 -25.38
CA GLU A 36 -0.16 1.02 -26.57
C GLU A 36 -0.81 -0.34 -26.28
N ILE A 37 -0.68 -0.82 -25.04
CA ILE A 37 -1.17 -2.12 -24.58
C ILE A 37 -2.17 -1.89 -23.46
N HIS A 38 -3.25 -2.67 -23.45
CA HIS A 38 -4.10 -2.80 -22.28
C HIS A 38 -3.31 -3.49 -21.17
N ILE A 39 -2.74 -2.66 -20.30
CA ILE A 39 -1.83 -3.06 -19.24
C ILE A 39 -2.52 -4.01 -18.27
N TYR A 40 -1.99 -5.23 -18.19
CA TYR A 40 -2.35 -6.23 -17.20
C TYR A 40 -1.58 -6.05 -15.89
N ILE A 41 -2.04 -6.71 -14.82
CA ILE A 41 -1.40 -6.80 -13.50
C ILE A 41 0.13 -7.02 -13.61
N ASP A 42 0.54 -7.88 -14.54
CA ASP A 42 1.93 -8.28 -14.73
C ASP A 42 2.83 -7.13 -15.24
N GLU A 43 2.29 -6.16 -15.99
CA GLU A 43 3.07 -5.03 -16.53
C GLU A 43 3.40 -3.97 -15.47
N ALA A 44 2.50 -3.69 -14.53
CA ALA A 44 2.77 -2.75 -13.44
C ALA A 44 3.94 -3.23 -12.57
N ASN A 45 4.00 -4.54 -12.28
CA ASN A 45 5.13 -5.15 -11.57
C ASN A 45 6.45 -5.05 -12.34
N ILE A 46 6.42 -5.26 -13.67
CA ILE A 46 7.61 -5.14 -14.52
C ILE A 46 8.08 -3.69 -14.54
N LEU A 47 7.16 -2.74 -14.74
CA LEU A 47 7.47 -1.32 -14.75
C LEU A 47 8.11 -0.88 -13.43
N ALA A 48 7.53 -1.28 -12.30
CA ALA A 48 8.07 -1.03 -10.97
C ALA A 48 9.47 -1.64 -10.77
N THR A 49 9.67 -2.87 -11.23
CA THR A 49 10.96 -3.59 -11.11
C THR A 49 12.05 -2.92 -11.95
N ILE A 50 11.77 -2.66 -13.23
CA ILE A 50 12.74 -2.05 -14.16
C ILE A 50 13.09 -0.63 -13.73
N SER A 51 12.09 0.17 -13.36
CA SER A 51 12.30 1.55 -12.93
C SER A 51 13.12 1.63 -11.63
N SER A 52 12.94 0.69 -10.70
CA SER A 52 13.76 0.58 -9.49
C SER A 52 15.23 0.27 -9.80
N GLN A 53 15.50 -0.49 -10.85
CA GLN A 53 16.88 -0.78 -11.29
C GLN A 53 17.52 0.42 -11.98
N LEU A 54 16.77 1.10 -12.85
CA LEU A 54 17.25 2.26 -13.61
C LEU A 54 17.42 3.53 -12.76
N ARG A 55 16.61 3.67 -11.69
CA ARG A 55 16.64 4.80 -10.73
C ARG A 55 16.41 6.17 -11.38
N GLY A 56 16.50 7.23 -10.57
CA GLY A 56 16.36 8.62 -11.01
C GLY A 56 15.04 8.88 -11.74
N LYS A 57 15.11 9.58 -12.88
CA LYS A 57 13.93 9.95 -13.67
C LYS A 57 13.05 8.77 -14.09
N TYR A 58 13.61 7.56 -14.23
CA TYR A 58 12.83 6.38 -14.62
C TYR A 58 11.92 5.93 -13.48
N LEU A 59 12.43 5.96 -12.24
CA LEU A 59 11.65 5.69 -11.04
C LEU A 59 10.54 6.72 -10.86
N ASP A 60 10.86 8.01 -11.02
CA ASP A 60 9.87 9.09 -10.91
C ASP A 60 8.76 8.97 -11.97
N ASN A 61 9.13 8.69 -13.22
CA ASN A 61 8.16 8.50 -14.30
C ASN A 61 7.26 7.28 -14.08
N ALA A 62 7.83 6.14 -13.67
CA ALA A 62 7.06 4.95 -13.35
C ALA A 62 6.11 5.19 -12.17
N PHE A 63 6.59 5.86 -11.12
CA PHE A 63 5.78 6.19 -9.97
C PHE A 63 4.56 7.02 -10.36
N GLN A 64 4.76 8.13 -11.10
CA GLN A 64 3.66 8.97 -11.56
C GLN A 64 2.68 8.20 -12.45
N TYR A 65 3.21 7.34 -13.33
CA TYR A 65 2.39 6.50 -14.19
C TYR A 65 1.53 5.52 -13.39
N LEU A 66 2.12 4.81 -12.43
CA LEU A 66 1.43 3.87 -11.56
C LEU A 66 0.40 4.58 -10.67
N LEU A 67 0.75 5.72 -10.07
CA LEU A 67 -0.15 6.49 -9.22
C LEU A 67 -1.41 6.95 -9.97
N HIS A 68 -1.25 7.46 -11.20
CA HIS A 68 -2.37 8.01 -11.96
C HIS A 68 -3.18 6.95 -12.69
N ARG A 69 -2.52 5.93 -13.26
CA ARG A 69 -3.18 4.95 -14.14
C ARG A 69 -3.50 3.64 -13.42
N PHE A 70 -2.77 3.30 -12.37
CA PHE A 70 -2.91 2.06 -11.61
C PHE A 70 -2.82 2.29 -10.09
N PRO A 71 -3.64 3.16 -9.48
CA PRO A 71 -3.54 3.41 -8.04
C PRO A 71 -3.72 2.12 -7.21
N LEU A 72 -4.53 1.18 -7.69
CA LEU A 72 -4.71 -0.14 -7.09
C LEU A 72 -3.39 -0.94 -6.96
N TYR A 73 -2.37 -0.64 -7.78
CA TYR A 73 -1.05 -1.28 -7.71
C TYR A 73 -0.48 -1.25 -6.30
N PHE A 74 -0.67 -0.13 -5.58
CA PHE A 74 -0.07 0.05 -4.27
C PHE A 74 -0.74 -0.79 -3.19
N TYR A 75 -2.05 -1.04 -3.29
CA TYR A 75 -2.85 -1.61 -2.19
C TYR A 75 -3.80 -2.73 -2.66
N SER A 76 -3.42 -3.51 -3.66
CA SER A 76 -4.21 -4.67 -4.10
C SER A 76 -3.48 -5.97 -3.83
N VAL A 77 -4.24 -7.01 -3.43
CA VAL A 77 -3.75 -8.37 -3.20
C VAL A 77 -3.01 -9.00 -4.39
N TYR A 78 -3.25 -8.47 -5.60
CA TYR A 78 -2.66 -9.01 -6.82
C TYR A 78 -1.25 -8.49 -7.08
N TYR A 79 -0.80 -7.45 -6.37
CA TYR A 79 0.48 -6.81 -6.58
C TYR A 79 1.32 -6.85 -5.31
N ASP A 80 2.56 -7.31 -5.44
CA ASP A 80 3.55 -7.10 -4.39
C ASP A 80 4.30 -5.80 -4.68
N ALA A 81 3.68 -4.67 -4.32
CA ALA A 81 4.28 -3.36 -4.43
C ALA A 81 5.33 -3.10 -3.35
N THR A 82 5.60 -4.06 -2.44
CA THR A 82 6.38 -3.83 -1.23
C THR A 82 7.78 -3.30 -1.55
N GLN A 83 8.48 -3.99 -2.45
CA GLN A 83 9.84 -3.61 -2.85
C GLN A 83 9.87 -2.25 -3.55
N PHE A 84 8.86 -1.97 -4.38
CA PHE A 84 8.76 -0.69 -5.07
C PHE A 84 8.52 0.47 -4.10
N ILE A 85 7.58 0.32 -3.16
CA ILE A 85 7.31 1.34 -2.14
C ILE A 85 8.57 1.60 -1.29
N MET A 86 9.37 0.57 -1.02
CA MET A 86 10.64 0.73 -0.27
C MET A 86 11.69 1.56 -1.00
N THR A 87 11.63 1.70 -2.33
CA THR A 87 12.56 2.51 -3.13
C THR A 87 12.12 3.96 -3.30
N LEU A 88 10.88 4.30 -2.97
CA LEU A 88 10.33 5.65 -3.09
C LEU A 88 10.96 6.63 -2.09
N LYS A 89 11.09 7.89 -2.52
CA LYS A 89 11.48 9.01 -1.65
C LYS A 89 10.29 9.52 -0.82
N GLU A 90 10.57 10.28 0.23
CA GLU A 90 9.56 10.81 1.16
C GLU A 90 8.40 11.53 0.44
N GLU A 91 8.71 12.43 -0.50
CA GLU A 91 7.69 13.15 -1.30
C GLU A 91 6.74 12.22 -2.06
N GLN A 92 7.23 11.07 -2.55
CA GLN A 92 6.41 10.09 -3.27
C GLN A 92 5.61 9.22 -2.30
N LEU A 93 6.21 8.88 -1.15
CA LEU A 93 5.52 8.17 -0.08
C LEU A 93 4.34 8.98 0.46
N ASP A 94 4.44 10.30 0.51
CA ASP A 94 3.32 11.18 0.87
C ASP A 94 2.12 11.01 -0.06
N ASP A 95 2.36 10.85 -1.37
CA ASP A 95 1.29 10.65 -2.34
C ASP A 95 0.69 9.24 -2.27
N VAL A 96 1.52 8.20 -2.03
CA VAL A 96 1.03 6.85 -1.72
C VAL A 96 0.16 6.88 -0.46
N PHE A 97 0.62 7.55 0.59
CA PHE A 97 -0.09 7.66 1.86
C PHE A 97 -1.45 8.33 1.69
N LYS A 98 -1.52 9.47 0.98
CA LYS A 98 -2.80 10.14 0.66
C LYS A 98 -3.76 9.21 -0.10
N CYS A 99 -3.23 8.43 -1.04
CA CYS A 99 -4.03 7.48 -1.80
C CYS A 99 -4.64 6.41 -0.87
N VAL A 100 -3.83 5.84 0.02
CA VAL A 100 -4.23 4.77 0.94
C VAL A 100 -5.19 5.27 2.02
N ILE A 101 -4.91 6.43 2.65
CA ILE A 101 -5.81 7.02 3.66
C ILE A 101 -7.16 7.43 3.05
N GLY A 102 -7.16 8.02 1.86
CA GLY A 102 -8.41 8.38 1.18
C GLY A 102 -9.34 7.20 0.94
N ARG A 103 -8.79 5.99 0.83
CA ARG A 103 -9.56 4.73 0.69
C ARG A 103 -10.11 4.23 2.01
N LEU A 104 -9.39 4.42 3.11
CA LEU A 104 -9.88 4.06 4.45
C LEU A 104 -11.17 4.80 4.82
N SER A 105 -11.35 6.02 4.32
CA SER A 105 -12.53 6.85 4.60
C SER A 105 -13.67 6.69 3.58
N ASN A 106 -13.55 5.76 2.62
CA ASN A 106 -14.56 5.59 1.57
C ASN A 106 -15.55 4.48 1.93
N GLU A 107 -16.76 4.86 2.33
CA GLU A 107 -17.86 3.94 2.71
C GLU A 107 -18.29 2.97 1.59
N LYS A 108 -17.91 3.22 0.33
CA LYS A 108 -18.24 2.37 -0.83
C LYS A 108 -17.09 1.45 -1.25
N GLU A 109 -15.98 1.46 -0.53
CA GLU A 109 -14.82 0.66 -0.89
C GLU A 109 -15.09 -0.83 -0.65
N ASN A 110 -14.51 -1.69 -1.48
CA ASN A 110 -14.56 -3.13 -1.27
C ASN A 110 -13.75 -3.48 -0.01
N ASP A 111 -14.34 -4.29 0.87
CA ASP A 111 -13.70 -4.86 2.07
C ASP A 111 -12.26 -5.36 1.82
N ASP A 112 -12.02 -6.08 0.72
CA ASP A 112 -10.68 -6.57 0.36
C ASP A 112 -9.68 -5.41 0.19
N ILE A 113 -10.11 -4.33 -0.48
CA ILE A 113 -9.29 -3.14 -0.73
C ILE A 113 -9.02 -2.41 0.59
N LEU A 114 -10.04 -2.27 1.45
CA LEU A 114 -9.91 -1.67 2.76
C LEU A 114 -8.85 -2.42 3.60
N ILE A 115 -8.93 -3.75 3.63
CA ILE A 115 -7.98 -4.61 4.36
C ILE A 115 -6.55 -4.45 3.84
N GLN A 116 -6.37 -4.37 2.52
CA GLN A 116 -5.04 -4.13 1.96
C GLN A 116 -4.49 -2.76 2.32
N CYS A 117 -5.33 -1.72 2.35
CA CYS A 117 -4.92 -0.40 2.80
C CYS A 117 -4.46 -0.43 4.26
N VAL A 118 -5.21 -1.11 5.13
CA VAL A 118 -4.86 -1.32 6.55
C VAL A 118 -3.52 -2.05 6.69
N LYS A 119 -3.32 -3.14 5.94
CA LYS A 119 -2.05 -3.90 5.94
C LYS A 119 -0.88 -3.05 5.51
N LEU A 120 -1.04 -2.29 4.43
CA LEU A 120 0.00 -1.40 3.90
C LEU A 120 0.40 -0.36 4.94
N ILE A 121 -0.59 0.30 5.56
CA ILE A 121 -0.36 1.28 6.62
C ILE A 121 0.46 0.69 7.77
N GLY A 122 0.11 -0.50 8.25
CA GLY A 122 0.83 -1.18 9.33
C GLY A 122 2.26 -1.59 8.92
N ASN A 123 2.40 -2.26 7.77
CA ASN A 123 3.67 -2.79 7.26
C ASN A 123 4.70 -1.68 7.00
N PHE A 124 4.22 -0.53 6.52
CA PHE A 124 5.07 0.62 6.19
C PHE A 124 5.11 1.68 7.30
N SER A 125 4.66 1.35 8.51
CA SER A 125 4.68 2.28 9.66
C SER A 125 6.05 2.91 9.96
N MET A 126 7.15 2.25 9.59
CA MET A 126 8.50 2.81 9.74
C MET A 126 8.89 3.87 8.70
N LYS A 127 8.10 4.02 7.63
CA LYS A 127 8.32 4.97 6.54
C LYS A 127 7.51 6.25 6.70
N TRP A 128 6.44 6.21 7.50
CA TRP A 128 5.57 7.34 7.72
C TRP A 128 6.20 8.34 8.68
N ASN A 129 6.03 9.64 8.36
CA ASN A 129 6.40 10.70 9.28
C ASN A 129 5.39 10.80 10.45
N GLU A 130 5.73 11.59 11.47
CA GLU A 130 4.93 11.72 12.68
C GLU A 130 3.47 12.10 12.40
N ARG A 131 3.25 13.06 11.49
CA ARG A 131 1.91 13.49 11.11
C ARG A 131 1.12 12.35 10.47
N GLN A 132 1.74 11.64 9.53
CA GLN A 132 1.13 10.50 8.86
C GLN A 132 0.78 9.37 9.83
N LEU A 133 1.64 9.10 10.82
CA LEU A 133 1.35 8.10 11.86
C LEU A 133 0.13 8.48 12.69
N ILE A 134 -0.01 9.76 13.05
CA ILE A 134 -1.17 10.26 13.79
C ILE A 134 -2.45 10.16 12.94
N ASP A 135 -2.39 10.61 11.68
CA ASP A 135 -3.52 10.57 10.75
C ASP A 135 -3.97 9.12 10.51
N ALA A 136 -3.02 8.21 10.26
CA ALA A 136 -3.30 6.79 10.09
C ALA A 136 -3.87 6.13 11.34
N PHE A 137 -3.34 6.46 12.52
CA PHE A 137 -3.88 5.95 13.77
C PHE A 137 -5.35 6.36 13.94
N ASN A 138 -5.67 7.64 13.74
CA ASN A 138 -7.05 8.12 13.86
C ASN A 138 -7.99 7.41 12.88
N SER A 139 -7.61 7.29 11.61
CA SER A 139 -8.42 6.57 10.62
C SER A 139 -8.62 5.09 10.96
N LEU A 140 -7.60 4.41 11.50
CA LEU A 140 -7.72 3.02 11.93
C LEU A 140 -8.61 2.86 13.16
N ILE A 141 -8.64 3.85 14.05
CA ILE A 141 -9.51 3.84 15.23
C ILE A 141 -10.97 4.04 14.84
N ASP A 142 -11.25 4.89 13.85
CA ASP A 142 -12.59 5.06 13.29
C ASP A 142 -13.10 3.73 12.71
N ILE A 143 -12.29 3.08 11.86
CA ILE A 143 -12.59 1.74 11.33
C ILE A 143 -12.81 0.74 12.47
N PHE A 144 -11.93 0.73 13.46
CA PHE A 144 -12.00 -0.19 14.59
C PHE A 144 -13.28 -0.01 15.42
N ASN A 145 -13.81 1.21 15.49
CA ASN A 145 -15.06 1.49 16.20
C ASN A 145 -16.30 1.11 15.40
N ASP A 146 -16.24 1.18 14.08
CA ASP A 146 -17.34 0.84 13.18
C ASP A 146 -17.47 -0.68 12.93
N ILE A 147 -16.40 -1.46 13.12
CA ILE A 147 -16.43 -2.91 12.94
C ILE A 147 -17.24 -3.60 14.04
N ASP A 148 -18.32 -4.30 13.66
CA ASP A 148 -19.01 -5.24 14.53
C ASP A 148 -18.23 -6.57 14.64
N SER A 149 -18.33 -7.20 15.81
CA SER A 149 -17.49 -8.27 16.34
C SER A 149 -17.40 -9.59 15.55
N SER A 150 -18.05 -9.70 14.37
CA SER A 150 -18.10 -10.92 13.54
C SER A 150 -17.02 -10.99 12.46
N TYR A 151 -16.23 -9.94 12.29
CA TYR A 151 -15.36 -9.78 11.13
C TYR A 151 -13.98 -10.46 11.33
N SER A 152 -13.62 -11.42 10.46
CA SER A 152 -12.31 -12.09 10.45
C SER A 152 -11.13 -11.10 10.29
N ASP A 153 -11.41 -9.93 9.71
CA ASP A 153 -10.42 -8.94 9.32
C ASP A 153 -10.10 -7.92 10.42
N PHE A 154 -10.68 -8.13 11.60
CA PHE A 154 -10.29 -7.49 12.86
C PHE A 154 -8.79 -7.63 13.12
N ARG A 155 -8.21 -8.80 12.83
CA ARG A 155 -6.80 -9.06 13.12
C ARG A 155 -5.86 -8.08 12.41
N ASP A 156 -6.17 -7.72 11.17
CA ASP A 156 -5.30 -6.84 10.38
C ASP A 156 -5.37 -5.39 10.86
N VAL A 157 -6.57 -4.91 11.22
CA VAL A 157 -6.75 -3.60 11.87
C VAL A 157 -5.98 -3.54 13.18
N TYR A 158 -6.08 -4.58 14.02
CA TYR A 158 -5.32 -4.65 15.27
C TYR A 158 -3.82 -4.63 15.07
N ASN A 159 -3.32 -5.41 14.12
CA ASN A 159 -1.89 -5.45 13.81
C ASN A 159 -1.41 -4.08 13.34
N ALA A 160 -2.17 -3.40 12.49
CA ALA A 160 -1.83 -2.06 12.01
C ALA A 160 -1.85 -1.02 13.13
N ILE A 161 -2.89 -1.02 13.98
CA ILE A 161 -2.99 -0.15 15.16
C ILE A 161 -1.80 -0.40 16.08
N ALA A 162 -1.46 -1.65 16.39
CA ALA A 162 -0.32 -1.97 17.25
C ALA A 162 1.01 -1.49 16.65
N ALA A 163 1.23 -1.73 15.35
CA ALA A 163 2.44 -1.33 14.63
C ALA A 163 2.64 0.19 14.60
N ILE A 164 1.55 0.96 14.46
CA ILE A 164 1.59 2.43 14.49
C ILE A 164 1.74 2.95 15.91
N THR A 165 0.99 2.38 16.87
CA THR A 165 0.94 2.88 18.25
C THR A 165 2.34 3.00 18.82
N VAL A 166 3.17 1.97 18.68
CA VAL A 166 4.55 1.96 19.21
C VAL A 166 5.50 2.97 18.55
N LYS A 167 5.06 3.64 17.48
CA LYS A 167 5.81 4.68 16.76
C LYS A 167 5.23 6.08 16.98
N LEU A 168 4.10 6.20 17.68
CA LEU A 168 3.53 7.50 17.97
C LEU A 168 4.45 8.30 18.91
N PRO A 169 4.49 9.63 18.75
CA PRO A 169 5.19 10.52 19.68
C PRO A 169 4.54 10.44 21.08
N GLY A 170 5.32 10.71 22.13
CA GLY A 170 4.99 10.35 23.52
C GLY A 170 3.56 10.67 23.97
N ARG A 171 3.06 11.89 23.74
CA ARG A 171 1.71 12.28 24.16
C ARG A 171 0.61 11.51 23.41
N GLN A 172 0.83 11.24 22.13
CA GLN A 172 -0.09 10.48 21.27
C GLN A 172 -0.02 8.99 21.59
N PHE A 173 1.16 8.46 21.91
CA PHE A 173 1.32 7.10 22.43
C PHE A 173 0.51 6.92 23.73
N ASP A 174 0.65 7.82 24.69
CA ASP A 174 -0.09 7.73 25.97
C ASP A 174 -1.61 7.78 25.74
N GLY A 175 -2.07 8.64 24.83
CA GLY A 175 -3.47 8.73 24.43
C GLY A 175 -3.97 7.43 23.79
N ALA A 176 -3.23 6.90 22.82
CA ALA A 176 -3.52 5.64 22.14
C ALA A 176 -3.55 4.46 23.12
N PHE A 177 -2.56 4.38 24.01
CA PHE A 177 -2.47 3.33 25.02
C PHE A 177 -3.67 3.34 25.96
N ASN A 178 -4.00 4.50 26.52
CA ASN A 178 -5.16 4.65 27.42
C ASN A 178 -6.47 4.28 26.71
N TYR A 179 -6.64 4.72 25.47
CA TYR A 179 -7.79 4.36 24.65
C TYR A 179 -7.94 2.83 24.48
N LEU A 180 -6.85 2.15 24.11
CA LEU A 180 -6.85 0.70 23.91
C LEU A 180 -7.18 -0.05 25.21
N ILE A 181 -6.64 0.40 26.35
CA ILE A 181 -6.97 -0.16 27.67
C ILE A 181 -8.46 0.01 27.97
N SER A 182 -9.02 1.22 27.85
CA SER A 182 -10.44 1.47 28.10
C SER A 182 -11.34 0.58 27.24
N ARG A 183 -10.98 0.37 25.97
CA ARG A 183 -11.74 -0.53 25.09
C ARG A 183 -11.68 -1.99 25.52
N LEU A 184 -10.51 -2.46 25.97
CA LEU A 184 -10.36 -3.82 26.52
C LEU A 184 -11.21 -4.01 27.78
N GLU A 185 -11.27 -3.01 28.65
CA GLU A 185 -12.11 -3.04 29.85
C GLU A 185 -13.60 -3.10 29.52
N LEU A 186 -14.08 -2.27 28.58
CA LEU A 186 -15.47 -2.30 28.11
C LEU A 186 -15.85 -3.67 27.57
N ARG A 187 -14.97 -4.30 26.77
CA ARG A 187 -15.20 -5.64 26.22
C ARG A 187 -15.23 -6.71 27.32
N ARG A 188 -14.33 -6.61 28.29
CA ARG A 188 -14.30 -7.52 29.46
C ARG A 188 -15.61 -7.43 30.25
N ASP A 189 -16.13 -6.24 30.48
CA ASP A 189 -17.37 -6.05 31.24
C ASP A 189 -18.60 -6.52 30.47
N TRP A 190 -18.63 -6.32 29.15
CA TRP A 190 -19.68 -6.90 28.29
C TRP A 190 -19.71 -8.43 28.36
N MET A 191 -18.54 -9.08 28.35
CA MET A 191 -18.45 -10.55 28.46
C MET A 191 -18.85 -11.09 29.84
N LYS A 192 -18.71 -10.31 30.92
CA LYS A 192 -19.14 -10.71 32.27
C LYS A 192 -20.66 -10.62 32.48
N ASN A 193 -21.34 -9.78 31.71
CA ASN A 193 -22.76 -9.48 31.85
C ASN A 193 -23.64 -10.25 30.84
N LYS A 194 -23.08 -11.24 30.14
CA LYS A 194 -23.76 -12.11 29.16
C LYS A 194 -23.86 -13.52 29.72
#